data_AF-A0A0F9NS50-F1
#
_entry.id   AF-A0A0F9NS50-F1
#
_cell.length_a   1.000
_cell.length_b   1.000
_cell.length_c   1.000
_cell.angle_alpha   90.00
_cell.angle_beta   90.00
_cell.angle_gamma   90.00
#
_symmetry.space_group_name_H-M   'P 1'
#
loop_
_entity.id
_entity.type
_entity.pdbx_description
1 polymer ?
#
loop_
_entity_poly.entity_id
_entity_poly.type
_entity_poly.pdbx_seq_one_letter_code
_entity_poly.pdbx_strand_id
1 'polypeptide(L)'
;MKKQKRWNWLINTINEHDYRVGAELGAATGISTKQLLDNCSNLRKLVIADIWKPIARLDHPAGWGKDNMEEVFREKFKGDTRLQILKGLSWDMAEFVEDGSLDFVFIDANHTK
;
A
#
# COMPACT_ATOMS: atom_id res chain seq x y z
N MET A 1 2.28 -4.27 -28.12
CA MET A 1 1.27 -3.86 -27.11
C MET A 1 2.00 -3.16 -25.96
N LYS A 2 1.63 -1.93 -25.59
CA LYS A 2 2.17 -1.28 -24.38
C LYS A 2 1.68 -2.08 -23.17
N LYS A 3 2.58 -2.56 -22.30
CA LYS A 3 2.18 -3.20 -21.04
C LYS A 3 1.33 -2.21 -20.24
N GLN A 4 0.09 -2.59 -19.96
CA GLN A 4 -0.75 -1.83 -19.04
C GLN A 4 -0.11 -1.93 -17.66
N LYS A 5 0.17 -0.79 -17.04
CA LYS A 5 0.79 -0.78 -15.71
C LYS A 5 -0.23 -1.28 -14.69
N ARG A 6 0.21 -2.06 -13.69
CA ARG A 6 -0.66 -2.70 -12.67
C ARG A 6 -1.61 -1.71 -11.99
N TRP A 7 -1.14 -0.51 -11.73
CA TRP A 7 -1.93 0.54 -11.10
C TRP A 7 -3.04 1.09 -12.00
N ASN A 8 -2.96 0.99 -13.34
CA ASN A 8 -4.07 1.40 -14.20
C ASN A 8 -5.29 0.50 -14.01
N TRP A 9 -5.08 -0.81 -13.88
CA TRP A 9 -6.18 -1.73 -13.59
C TRP A 9 -6.81 -1.40 -12.23
N LEU A 10 -5.98 -1.24 -11.20
CA LEU A 10 -6.44 -0.93 -9.85
C LEU A 10 -7.20 0.41 -9.78
N ILE A 11 -6.68 1.47 -10.40
CA ILE A 11 -7.34 2.78 -10.49
C ILE A 11 -8.69 2.66 -11.19
N ASN A 12 -8.74 1.95 -12.32
CA ASN A 12 -9.99 1.76 -13.05
C ASN A 12 -11.02 1.02 -12.18
N THR A 13 -10.62 -0.08 -11.54
CA THR A 13 -11.51 -0.84 -10.63
C THR A 13 -12.01 0.02 -9.48
N ILE A 14 -11.15 0.77 -8.80
CA ILE A 14 -11.54 1.65 -7.69
C ILE A 14 -12.56 2.70 -8.15
N ASN A 15 -12.32 3.32 -9.31
CA ASN A 15 -13.19 4.36 -9.84
C ASN A 15 -14.52 3.79 -10.39
N GLU A 16 -14.50 2.65 -11.08
CA GLU A 16 -15.69 1.99 -11.63
C GLU A 16 -16.65 1.52 -10.53
N HIS A 17 -16.11 1.06 -9.40
CA HIS A 17 -16.91 0.57 -8.27
C HIS A 17 -17.16 1.63 -7.18
N ASP A 18 -16.67 2.85 -7.36
CA ASP A 18 -16.72 3.94 -6.36
C ASP A 18 -16.20 3.51 -4.98
N TYR A 19 -15.10 2.76 -4.94
CA TYR A 19 -14.45 2.36 -3.69
C TYR A 19 -13.83 3.57 -2.99
N ARG A 20 -14.04 3.68 -1.68
CA ARG A 20 -13.71 4.88 -0.88
C ARG A 20 -12.72 4.59 0.24
N VAL A 21 -12.66 3.35 0.70
CA VAL A 21 -11.78 2.92 1.79
C VAL A 21 -11.03 1.67 1.36
N GLY A 22 -9.71 1.66 1.47
CA GLY A 22 -8.93 0.47 1.17
C GLY A 22 -7.64 0.36 1.94
N ALA A 23 -6.91 -0.72 1.67
CA ALA A 23 -5.58 -0.97 2.23
C ALA A 23 -4.55 -1.30 1.14
N GLU A 24 -3.30 -0.88 1.35
CA GLU A 24 -2.12 -1.28 0.58
C GLU A 24 -1.15 -2.02 1.50
N LEU A 25 -0.80 -3.26 1.13
CA LEU A 25 0.17 -4.09 1.84
C LEU A 25 1.49 -4.10 1.07
N GLY A 26 2.54 -3.55 1.66
CA GLY A 26 3.84 -3.38 1.01
C GLY A 26 3.88 -2.15 0.11
N ALA A 27 4.18 -0.99 0.69
CA ALA A 27 4.16 0.30 0.01
C ALA A 27 5.55 0.80 -0.42
N ALA A 28 6.64 0.28 0.18
CA ALA A 28 8.01 0.72 -0.10
C ALA A 28 8.15 2.26 -0.06
N THR A 29 8.50 2.91 -1.18
CA THR A 29 8.60 4.38 -1.29
C THR A 29 7.30 5.06 -1.76
N GLY A 30 6.21 4.29 -1.91
CA GLY A 30 4.86 4.78 -2.18
C GLY A 30 4.57 5.18 -3.62
N ILE A 31 5.15 4.48 -4.59
CA ILE A 31 4.86 4.74 -6.02
C ILE A 31 3.38 4.43 -6.32
N SER A 32 2.91 3.25 -5.91
CA SER A 32 1.51 2.83 -6.09
C SER A 32 0.58 3.72 -5.27
N THR A 33 0.88 3.97 -3.98
CA THR A 33 0.17 4.93 -3.13
C THR A 33 -0.08 6.27 -3.81
N LYS A 34 0.96 6.87 -4.40
CA LYS A 34 0.82 8.15 -5.11
C LYS A 34 -0.13 8.05 -6.29
N GLN A 35 -0.05 6.98 -7.08
CA GLN A 35 -0.94 6.78 -8.23
C GLN A 35 -2.40 6.68 -7.78
N LEU A 36 -2.70 6.00 -6.67
CA LEU A 36 -4.06 5.91 -6.13
C LEU A 36 -4.57 7.28 -5.65
N LEU A 37 -3.78 7.97 -4.83
CA LEU A 37 -4.15 9.28 -4.27
C LEU A 37 -4.35 10.37 -5.33
N ASP A 38 -3.61 10.32 -6.44
CA ASP A 38 -3.71 11.28 -7.55
C ASP A 38 -4.90 11.00 -8.48
N ASN A 39 -5.32 9.74 -8.63
CA ASN A 39 -6.27 9.33 -9.69
C ASN A 39 -7.60 8.73 -9.19
N CYS A 40 -7.74 8.50 -7.89
CA CYS A 40 -8.98 8.01 -7.28
C CYS A 40 -9.59 9.11 -6.41
N SER A 41 -10.31 10.06 -7.03
CA SER A 41 -10.81 11.26 -6.34
C SER A 41 -11.80 10.97 -5.20
N ASN A 42 -12.50 9.84 -5.27
CA ASN A 42 -13.46 9.42 -4.24
C ASN A 42 -12.82 8.60 -3.12
N LEU A 43 -11.52 8.30 -3.21
CA LEU A 43 -10.78 7.60 -2.16
C LEU A 43 -10.64 8.51 -0.93
N ARG A 44 -11.31 8.13 0.16
CA ARG A 44 -11.36 8.88 1.42
C ARG A 44 -10.32 8.42 2.41
N LYS A 45 -9.98 7.13 2.40
CA LYS A 45 -9.03 6.54 3.33
C LYS A 45 -8.24 5.42 2.67
N LEU A 46 -6.93 5.43 2.87
CA LEU A 46 -6.03 4.35 2.48
C LEU A 46 -5.17 3.96 3.67
N VAL A 47 -5.35 2.73 4.15
CA VAL A 47 -4.52 2.14 5.20
C VAL A 47 -3.25 1.60 4.55
N ILE A 48 -2.10 2.00 5.06
CA ILE A 48 -0.79 1.53 4.60
C ILE A 48 -0.26 0.59 5.65
N ALA A 49 0.01 -0.66 5.29
CA ALA A 49 0.71 -1.61 6.16
C ALA A 49 2.02 -2.05 5.50
N ASP A 50 3.13 -1.69 6.13
CA ASP A 50 4.48 -2.09 5.68
C ASP A 50 5.41 -2.22 6.89
N ILE A 51 6.37 -3.12 6.79
CA ILE A 51 7.39 -3.32 7.82
C ILE A 51 8.57 -2.35 7.64
N TRP A 52 8.84 -1.88 6.42
CA TRP A 52 10.00 -1.09 5.99
C TRP A 52 11.34 -1.59 6.53
N LYS A 53 11.44 -2.91 6.70
CA LYS A 53 12.66 -3.60 7.13
C LYS A 53 12.88 -4.80 6.22
N PRO A 54 14.14 -5.16 5.96
CA PRO A 54 14.42 -6.44 5.35
C PRO A 54 13.84 -7.56 6.23
N ILE A 55 12.94 -8.37 5.67
CA ILE A 55 12.53 -9.61 6.30
C ILE A 55 13.46 -10.70 5.78
N ALA A 56 14.27 -11.26 6.68
CA ALA A 56 14.93 -12.53 6.42
C ALA A 56 13.85 -13.61 6.40
N ARG A 57 13.47 -14.07 5.20
CA ARG A 57 12.71 -15.31 5.04
C ARG A 57 13.71 -16.47 4.91
N LEU A 58 13.32 -17.65 5.38
CA LEU A 58 14.11 -18.89 5.39
C LEU A 58 14.72 -19.26 4.03
N ASP A 59 14.20 -18.69 2.95
CA ASP A 59 14.47 -19.01 1.55
C ASP A 59 14.84 -17.77 0.68
N HIS A 60 15.01 -16.57 1.26
CA HIS A 60 15.38 -15.37 0.48
C HIS A 60 16.41 -14.48 1.20
N PRO A 61 17.56 -14.14 0.56
CA PRO A 61 18.48 -13.16 1.11
C PRO A 61 17.74 -11.82 1.26
N ALA A 62 17.71 -11.31 2.50
CA ALA A 62 17.12 -10.05 2.95
C ALA A 62 16.43 -9.23 1.83
N GLY A 63 15.15 -9.53 1.60
CA GLY A 63 14.34 -8.88 0.57
C GLY A 63 14.05 -7.41 0.87
N TRP A 64 13.80 -6.65 -0.20
CA TRP A 64 13.38 -5.24 -0.28
C TRP A 64 13.07 -4.53 1.05
N GLY A 65 14.07 -3.79 1.52
CA GLY A 65 13.99 -2.84 2.64
C GLY A 65 15.34 -2.15 2.70
N LYS A 66 15.49 -1.03 1.99
CA LYS A 66 16.72 -0.24 2.06
C LYS A 66 16.60 0.74 3.23
N ASP A 67 17.73 1.02 3.88
CA ASP A 67 17.84 2.10 4.84
C ASP A 67 17.28 3.37 4.21
N ASN A 68 16.21 3.94 4.78
CA ASN A 68 15.43 5.14 4.39
C ASN A 68 14.07 4.99 3.70
N MET A 69 13.60 3.80 3.30
CA MET A 69 12.33 3.71 2.53
C MET A 69 11.12 4.28 3.30
N GLU A 70 11.06 4.02 4.61
CA GLU A 70 10.02 4.59 5.47
C GLU A 70 10.08 6.12 5.50
N GLU A 71 11.28 6.68 5.68
CA GLU A 71 11.49 8.13 5.73
C GLU A 71 11.04 8.78 4.42
N VAL A 72 11.45 8.22 3.28
CA VAL A 72 11.04 8.66 1.95
C VAL A 72 9.52 8.61 1.79
N PHE A 73 8.87 7.54 2.27
CA PHE A 73 7.42 7.41 2.23
C PHE A 73 6.75 8.50 3.08
N ARG A 74 7.16 8.63 4.34
CA ARG A 74 6.56 9.57 5.30
C ARG A 74 6.73 11.02 4.88
N GLU A 75 7.91 11.40 4.38
CA GLU A 75 8.12 12.76 3.89
C GLU A 75 7.32 13.03 2.59
N LYS A 76 7.19 12.04 1.70
CA LYS A 76 6.40 12.19 0.46
C LYS A 76 4.92 12.46 0.75
N PHE A 77 4.35 11.84 1.78
CA PHE A 77 2.92 11.96 2.11
C PHE A 77 2.65 12.73 3.40
N LYS A 78 3.62 13.55 3.82
CA LYS A 78 3.49 14.39 5.00
C LYS A 78 2.29 15.32 4.85
N GLY A 79 1.34 15.20 5.77
CA GLY A 79 0.12 15.99 5.78
C GLY A 79 -1.03 15.47 4.90
N ASP A 80 -0.88 14.34 4.21
CA ASP A 80 -2.02 13.71 3.53
C ASP A 80 -2.94 13.06 4.57
N THR A 81 -4.11 13.64 4.76
CA THR A 81 -5.08 13.22 5.78
C THR A 81 -5.85 11.95 5.41
N ARG A 82 -5.71 11.46 4.18
CA ARG A 82 -6.35 10.22 3.73
C ARG A 82 -5.57 8.97 4.16
N LEU A 83 -4.31 9.12 4.58
CA LEU A 83 -3.46 7.99 4.92
C LEU A 83 -3.52 7.64 6.41
N GLN A 84 -3.74 6.36 6.70
CA GLN A 84 -3.45 5.75 8.00
C GLN A 84 -2.21 4.86 7.84
N ILE A 85 -1.06 5.30 8.37
CA ILE A 85 0.21 4.60 8.19
C ILE A 85 0.47 3.68 9.39
N LEU A 86 0.44 2.37 9.16
CA LEU A 86 0.67 1.31 10.14
C LEU A 86 1.99 0.60 9.85
N LYS A 87 2.96 0.73 10.76
CA LYS A 87 4.28 0.09 10.64
C LYS A 87 4.27 -1.27 11.34
N GLY A 88 4.36 -2.34 10.57
CA GLY A 88 4.39 -3.68 11.12
C GLY A 88 4.10 -4.76 10.08
N LEU A 89 4.02 -6.00 10.54
CA LEU A 89 3.56 -7.12 9.72
C LEU A 89 2.06 -6.95 9.47
N SER A 90 1.59 -7.29 8.27
CA SER A 90 0.21 -7.03 7.87
C SER A 90 -0.83 -7.72 8.76
N TRP A 91 -0.53 -8.92 9.28
CA TRP A 91 -1.42 -9.64 10.20
C TRP A 91 -1.52 -8.98 11.57
N ASP A 92 -0.45 -8.40 12.10
CA ASP A 92 -0.50 -7.64 13.36
C ASP A 92 -1.21 -6.29 13.12
N MET A 93 -0.97 -5.65 11.98
CA MET A 93 -1.58 -4.35 11.66
C MET A 93 -3.08 -4.47 11.33
N ALA A 94 -3.55 -5.64 10.94
CA ALA A 94 -4.97 -5.91 10.70
C ALA A 94 -5.83 -5.71 11.96
N GLU A 95 -5.27 -5.87 13.17
CA GLU A 95 -5.99 -5.62 14.43
C GLU A 95 -6.42 -4.16 14.62
N PHE A 96 -5.81 -3.22 13.89
CA PHE A 96 -6.14 -1.79 13.91
C PHE A 96 -7.10 -1.37 12.78
N VAL A 97 -7.63 -2.34 12.04
CA VAL A 97 -8.59 -2.14 10.95
C VAL A 97 -9.91 -2.80 11.35
N GLU A 98 -11.00 -2.04 11.32
CA GLU A 98 -12.34 -2.54 11.67
C GLU A 98 -12.80 -3.59 10.64
N ASP A 99 -13.40 -4.68 11.12
CA ASP A 99 -13.91 -5.74 10.25
C ASP A 99 -15.01 -5.21 9.31
N GLY A 100 -14.99 -5.65 8.05
CA GLY A 100 -15.91 -5.16 7.02
C GLY A 100 -15.75 -3.68 6.61
N SER A 101 -14.74 -2.96 7.11
CA SER A 101 -14.58 -1.51 6.83
C SER A 101 -13.87 -1.16 5.51
N LEU A 102 -13.28 -2.15 4.83
CA LEU A 102 -12.52 -1.96 3.60
C LEU A 102 -13.33 -2.37 2.36
N ASP A 103 -13.32 -1.53 1.33
CA ASP A 103 -13.88 -1.87 0.01
C ASP A 103 -12.89 -2.70 -0.83
N PHE A 104 -11.58 -2.52 -0.61
CA PHE A 104 -10.54 -3.26 -1.32
C PHE A 104 -9.26 -3.43 -0.50
N VAL A 105 -8.48 -4.45 -0.86
CA VAL A 105 -7.10 -4.67 -0.37
C VAL A 105 -6.19 -4.89 -1.56
N PHE A 106 -5.15 -4.07 -1.69
CA PHE A 106 -4.10 -4.22 -2.69
C PHE A 106 -2.85 -4.85 -2.05
N ILE A 107 -2.46 -6.04 -2.53
CA ILE A 107 -1.34 -6.81 -1.99
C ILE A 107 -0.14 -6.71 -2.95
N ASP A 108 0.86 -5.90 -2.60
CA ASP A 108 2.09 -5.67 -3.39
C ASP A 108 3.36 -5.94 -2.56
N ALA A 109 3.27 -6.88 -1.61
CA ALA A 109 4.33 -7.25 -0.67
C ALA A 109 5.24 -8.41 -1.16
N ASN A 110 5.41 -8.54 -2.47
CA ASN A 110 6.27 -9.53 -3.16
C ASN A 110 6.22 -10.94 -2.52
N HIS A 111 5.02 -11.52 -2.44
CA HIS A 111 4.82 -12.84 -1.84
C HIS A 111 5.14 -14.02 -2.77
N THR A 112 5.62 -13.77 -3.98
CA THR A 112 6.03 -14.81 -4.93
C THR A 112 7.43 -15.33 -4.59
N LYS A 113 7.60 -16.65 -4.61
CA LYS A 113 8.89 -17.35 -4.55
C LYS A 113 9.61 -17.29 -5.90
#